data_AF-X0VCG7-F1
#
_entry.id   AF-X0VCG7-F1
#
_cell.length_a   1.000
_cell.length_b   1.000
_cell.length_c   1.000
_cell.angle_alpha   90.00
_cell.angle_beta   90.00
_cell.angle_gamma   90.00
#
_symmetry.space_group_name_H-M   'P 1'
#
loop_
_entity.id
_entity.type
_entity.pdbx_description
1 polymer ?
#
loop_
_entity_poly.entity_id
_entity_poly.type
_entity_poly.pdbx_seq_one_letter_code
_entity_poly.pdbx_strand_id
1 'polypeptide(L)'
;RPEFALYRSCPLWGETVEALDAYLKQRTPKDPADHQLFLNANGAPITRFGVRHIIGKYAATAKGQCSSIAAKTVTPHTIRHTTAMHLLRSGNDVNMVSYWLGHADINTTHIYVEIDMEMKRQMLQKLGAPDVKEPLPWQKPNILQWLNSLAKAPQLCVVNR
;
A
#
# COMPACT_ATOMS: atom_id res chain seq x y z
N ARG A 1 21.74 -5.77 -23.19
CA ARG A 1 21.75 -5.21 -21.82
C ARG A 1 21.19 -6.29 -20.91
N PRO A 2 21.90 -6.79 -19.90
CA PRO A 2 21.32 -7.76 -18.98
C PRO A 2 20.33 -7.01 -18.07
N GLU A 3 19.07 -7.43 -18.08
CA GLU A 3 18.05 -7.00 -17.13
C GLU A 3 18.47 -7.51 -15.75
N PHE A 4 18.92 -6.62 -14.86
CA PHE A 4 19.01 -6.96 -13.45
C PHE A 4 17.58 -7.23 -12.96
N ALA A 5 17.24 -8.50 -12.77
CA ALA A 5 16.03 -8.88 -12.06
C ALA A 5 16.07 -8.21 -10.69
N LEU A 6 15.15 -7.28 -10.45
CA LEU A 6 14.99 -6.58 -9.18
C LEU A 6 14.46 -7.59 -8.16
N TYR A 7 15.36 -8.30 -7.50
CA TYR A 7 15.02 -9.10 -6.33
C TYR A 7 14.67 -8.18 -5.17
N ARG A 8 13.63 -8.55 -4.43
CA ARG A 8 13.19 -7.87 -3.22
C ARG A 8 13.07 -8.88 -2.09
N SER A 9 13.41 -8.45 -0.89
CA SER A 9 13.23 -9.24 0.32
C SER A 9 12.02 -8.70 1.08
N CYS A 10 11.06 -9.57 1.37
CA CYS A 10 9.93 -9.27 2.23
C CYS A 10 10.10 -10.09 3.51
N PRO A 11 10.13 -9.47 4.70
CA PRO A 11 10.16 -10.23 5.94
C PRO A 11 8.89 -11.06 6.07
N LEU A 12 9.04 -12.27 6.60
CA LEU A 12 7.92 -13.15 6.94
C LEU A 12 7.70 -13.10 8.45
N TRP A 13 6.44 -13.10 8.86
CA TRP A 13 6.07 -13.27 10.25
C TRP A 13 6.35 -14.70 10.71
N GLY A 14 6.64 -14.89 12.00
CA GLY A 14 6.92 -16.22 12.57
C GLY A 14 5.81 -17.21 12.27
N GLU A 15 4.55 -16.78 12.42
CA GLU A 15 3.37 -17.60 12.13
C GLU A 15 3.28 -17.99 10.65
N THR A 16 3.77 -17.12 9.76
CA THR A 16 3.82 -17.42 8.31
C THR A 16 4.92 -18.43 8.01
N VAL A 17 6.07 -18.33 8.67
CA VAL A 17 7.17 -19.30 8.55
C VAL A 17 6.70 -20.68 9.02
N GLU A 18 6.07 -20.75 10.20
CA GLU A 18 5.52 -22.01 10.74
C GLU A 18 4.49 -22.64 9.80
N ALA A 19 3.58 -21.83 9.23
CA ALA A 19 2.59 -22.31 8.27
C ALA A 19 3.24 -22.82 6.96
N LEU A 20 4.29 -22.15 6.48
CA LEU A 20 5.05 -22.59 5.31
C LEU A 20 5.80 -23.88 5.57
N ASP A 21 6.45 -24.03 6.73
CA ASP A 21 7.14 -25.25 7.12
C ASP A 21 6.17 -26.43 7.24
N ALA A 22 5.00 -26.21 7.86
CA ALA A 22 3.94 -27.21 7.93
C ALA A 22 3.44 -27.62 6.54
N TYR A 23 3.31 -26.65 5.63
CA TYR A 23 2.94 -26.91 4.23
C TYR A 23 4.02 -27.70 3.48
N LEU A 24 5.30 -27.32 3.61
CA LEU A 24 6.42 -27.97 2.92
C LEU A 24 6.55 -29.44 3.31
N LYS A 25 6.26 -29.81 4.56
CA LYS A 25 6.22 -31.21 5.02
C LYS A 25 5.15 -32.06 4.32
N GLN A 26 4.08 -31.44 3.83
CA GLN A 26 2.95 -32.09 3.16
C GLN A 26 2.99 -31.88 1.63
N ARG A 27 3.98 -31.13 1.12
CA ARG A 27 4.05 -30.75 -0.29
C ARG A 27 4.47 -31.95 -1.14
N THR A 28 3.54 -32.43 -1.96
CA THR A 28 3.76 -33.54 -2.91
C THR A 28 3.66 -33.05 -4.36
N PRO A 29 4.77 -32.65 -5.00
CA PRO A 29 4.75 -32.21 -6.39
C PRO A 29 4.51 -33.38 -7.33
N LYS A 30 3.79 -33.11 -8.43
CA LYS A 30 3.58 -34.08 -9.51
C LYS A 30 4.88 -34.38 -10.25
N ASP A 31 5.72 -33.35 -10.40
CA ASP A 31 7.08 -33.47 -10.92
C ASP A 31 8.07 -33.15 -9.79
N PRO A 32 8.93 -34.10 -9.36
CA PRO A 32 9.94 -33.85 -8.34
C PRO A 32 10.92 -32.72 -8.68
N ALA A 33 11.11 -32.39 -9.97
CA ALA A 33 11.95 -31.28 -10.42
C ALA A 33 11.26 -29.90 -10.28
N ASP A 34 9.98 -29.84 -9.90
CA ASP A 34 9.25 -28.58 -9.77
C ASP A 34 9.63 -27.81 -8.50
N HIS A 35 10.25 -26.64 -8.70
CA HIS A 35 10.69 -25.72 -7.66
C HIS A 35 9.62 -24.69 -7.25
N GLN A 36 8.43 -24.68 -7.85
CA GLN A 36 7.37 -23.75 -7.49
C GLN A 36 6.87 -24.03 -6.07
N LEU A 37 6.89 -23.00 -5.20
CA LEU A 37 6.52 -23.18 -3.79
C LEU A 37 5.09 -23.75 -3.64
N PHE A 38 4.10 -23.09 -4.23
CA PHE A 38 2.68 -23.45 -4.07
C PHE A 38 2.14 -24.31 -5.22
N LEU A 39 1.46 -25.38 -4.84
CA LEU A 39 0.85 -26.36 -5.74
C LEU A 39 -0.67 -26.37 -5.63
N ASN A 40 -1.32 -26.89 -6.66
CA ASN A 40 -2.74 -27.23 -6.67
C ASN A 40 -2.99 -28.66 -6.14
N ALA A 41 -4.25 -29.07 -6.04
CA ALA A 41 -4.65 -30.37 -5.51
C ALA A 41 -4.10 -31.58 -6.31
N ASN A 42 -3.69 -31.38 -7.56
CA ASN A 42 -3.09 -32.41 -8.41
C ASN A 42 -1.54 -32.41 -8.35
N GLY A 43 -0.94 -31.61 -7.46
CA GLY A 43 0.52 -31.50 -7.31
C GLY A 43 1.22 -30.66 -8.38
N ALA A 44 0.49 -29.97 -9.26
CA ALA A 44 1.08 -29.06 -10.25
C ALA A 44 1.09 -27.60 -9.73
N PRO A 45 1.86 -26.67 -10.31
CA PRO A 45 1.89 -25.27 -9.92
C PRO A 45 0.49 -24.64 -9.80
N ILE A 46 0.25 -23.89 -8.73
CA ILE A 46 -1.01 -23.16 -8.59
C ILE A 46 -1.04 -21.95 -9.54
N THR A 47 -2.19 -21.70 -10.16
CA THR A 47 -2.41 -20.53 -11.02
C THR A 47 -3.02 -19.37 -10.23
N ARG A 48 -2.98 -18.16 -10.80
CA ARG A 48 -3.67 -16.98 -10.25
C ARG A 48 -5.16 -17.22 -9.97
N PHE A 49 -5.81 -18.00 -10.84
CA PHE A 49 -7.23 -18.33 -10.70
C PHE A 49 -7.45 -19.33 -9.56
N GLY A 50 -6.53 -20.29 -9.40
CA GLY A 50 -6.52 -21.20 -8.26
C GLY A 50 -6.38 -20.46 -6.94
N VAL A 51 -5.44 -19.51 -6.84
CA VAL A 51 -5.28 -18.67 -5.63
C VAL A 51 -6.57 -17.89 -5.33
N ARG A 52 -7.18 -17.26 -6.34
CA ARG A 52 -8.46 -16.53 -6.18
C ARG A 52 -9.58 -17.46 -5.71
N HIS A 53 -9.65 -18.67 -6.26
CA HIS A 53 -10.64 -19.68 -5.88
C HIS A 53 -10.47 -20.12 -4.42
N ILE A 54 -9.24 -20.43 -4.00
CA ILE A 54 -8.94 -20.82 -2.61
C ILE A 54 -9.32 -19.70 -1.63
N ILE A 55 -8.94 -18.46 -1.93
CA ILE A 55 -9.31 -17.31 -1.09
C ILE A 55 -10.83 -17.14 -1.03
N GLY A 56 -11.53 -17.27 -2.17
CA GLY A 56 -12.98 -17.20 -2.22
C GLY A 56 -13.66 -18.28 -1.37
N LYS A 57 -13.15 -19.52 -1.43
CA LYS A 57 -13.63 -20.65 -0.62
C LYS A 57 -13.52 -20.34 0.87
N TYR A 58 -12.33 -19.96 1.34
CA TYR A 58 -12.11 -19.68 2.77
C TYR A 58 -12.81 -18.41 3.23
N ALA A 59 -12.94 -17.40 2.37
CA ALA A 59 -13.73 -16.21 2.66
C ALA A 59 -15.20 -16.58 2.90
N ALA A 60 -15.79 -17.44 2.05
CA ALA A 60 -17.16 -17.90 2.24
C ALA A 60 -17.35 -18.67 3.56
N THR A 61 -16.42 -19.56 3.92
CA THR A 61 -16.43 -20.24 5.23
C THR A 61 -16.34 -19.23 6.38
N ALA A 62 -15.44 -18.25 6.29
CA ALA A 62 -15.25 -17.23 7.31
C ALA A 62 -16.47 -16.32 7.49
N LYS A 63 -17.30 -16.11 6.46
CA LYS A 63 -18.55 -15.33 6.59
C LYS A 63 -19.53 -15.94 7.61
N GLY A 64 -19.53 -17.26 7.76
CA GLY A 64 -20.37 -17.95 8.76
C GLY A 64 -19.91 -17.74 10.21
N GLN A 65 -18.64 -17.40 10.41
CA GLN A 65 -18.02 -17.23 11.74
C GLN A 65 -17.77 -15.75 12.10
N CYS A 66 -17.55 -14.90 11.09
CA CYS A 66 -17.19 -13.50 11.23
C CYS A 66 -18.16 -12.61 10.44
N SER A 67 -19.15 -12.05 11.14
CA SER A 67 -20.13 -11.12 10.57
C SER A 67 -19.49 -9.90 9.90
N SER A 68 -18.32 -9.46 10.40
CA SER A 68 -17.54 -8.34 9.83
C SER A 68 -16.99 -8.59 8.42
N ILE A 69 -16.92 -9.85 7.98
CA ILE A 69 -16.49 -10.28 6.64
C ILE A 69 -17.68 -10.49 5.70
N ALA A 70 -18.89 -10.71 6.23
CA ALA A 70 -20.09 -11.06 5.46
C ALA A 70 -20.37 -10.09 4.30
N ALA A 71 -20.26 -8.78 4.57
CA ALA A 71 -20.50 -7.71 3.60
C ALA A 71 -19.28 -7.34 2.74
N LYS A 72 -18.12 -7.99 2.93
CA LYS A 72 -16.87 -7.62 2.24
C LYS A 72 -16.55 -8.56 1.08
N THR A 73 -15.91 -7.99 0.06
CA THR A 73 -15.33 -8.74 -1.06
C THR A 73 -13.86 -9.04 -0.75
N VAL A 74 -13.55 -10.32 -0.53
CA VAL A 74 -12.18 -10.77 -0.19
C VAL A 74 -11.49 -11.31 -1.44
N THR A 75 -10.36 -10.72 -1.79
CA THR A 75 -9.52 -11.05 -2.96
C THR A 75 -8.03 -10.95 -2.57
N PRO A 76 -7.09 -11.50 -3.38
CA PRO A 76 -5.66 -11.31 -3.15
C PRO A 76 -5.26 -9.83 -3.00
N HIS A 77 -5.82 -8.95 -3.83
CA HIS A 77 -5.51 -7.52 -3.80
C HIS A 77 -6.05 -6.83 -2.54
N THR A 78 -7.25 -7.18 -2.06
CA THR A 78 -7.78 -6.60 -0.82
C THR A 78 -6.99 -7.07 0.39
N ILE A 79 -6.57 -8.34 0.43
CA ILE A 79 -5.71 -8.86 1.51
C ILE A 79 -4.39 -8.07 1.54
N ARG A 80 -3.73 -7.93 0.39
CA ARG A 80 -2.50 -7.14 0.27
C ARG A 80 -2.68 -5.68 0.71
N HIS A 81 -3.76 -5.02 0.30
CA HIS A 81 -4.04 -3.65 0.71
C HIS A 81 -4.26 -3.55 2.22
N THR A 82 -5.03 -4.47 2.80
CA THR A 82 -5.24 -4.53 4.25
C THR A 82 -3.91 -4.74 4.99
N THR A 83 -3.05 -5.66 4.55
CA THR A 83 -1.71 -5.86 5.13
C THR A 83 -0.88 -4.57 5.08
N ALA A 84 -0.89 -3.86 3.95
CA ALA A 84 -0.19 -2.57 3.82
C ALA A 84 -0.70 -1.55 4.84
N MET A 85 -2.02 -1.40 4.96
CA MET A 85 -2.62 -0.47 5.92
C MET A 85 -2.32 -0.84 7.37
N HIS A 86 -2.29 -2.13 7.71
CA HIS A 86 -1.92 -2.57 9.05
C HIS A 86 -0.45 -2.25 9.38
N LEU A 87 0.46 -2.44 8.43
CA LEU A 87 1.87 -2.08 8.59
C LEU A 87 2.06 -0.57 8.80
N LEU A 88 1.34 0.26 8.03
CA LEU A 88 1.42 1.72 8.15
C LEU A 88 0.88 2.20 9.49
N ARG A 89 -0.26 1.66 9.92
CA ARG A 89 -0.89 2.00 11.20
C ARG A 89 -0.06 1.58 12.42
N SER A 90 0.80 0.58 12.30
CA SER A 90 1.76 0.23 13.35
C SER A 90 3.00 1.13 13.37
N GLY A 91 3.06 2.16 12.51
CA GLY A 91 4.11 3.17 12.48
C GLY A 91 5.28 2.84 11.56
N ASN A 92 5.14 1.87 10.65
CA ASN A 92 6.18 1.57 9.67
C ASN A 92 6.28 2.68 8.61
N ASP A 93 7.50 2.98 8.19
CA ASP A 93 7.76 3.95 7.12
C ASP A 93 7.09 3.50 5.81
N VAL A 94 6.39 4.43 5.17
CA VAL A 94 5.71 4.24 3.88
C VAL A 94 6.64 3.70 2.80
N ASN A 95 7.88 4.19 2.75
CA ASN A 95 8.89 3.73 1.80
C ASN A 95 9.27 2.26 2.05
N MET A 96 9.37 1.86 3.32
CA MET A 96 9.68 0.49 3.71
C MET A 96 8.52 -0.47 3.35
N VAL A 97 7.28 -0.08 3.66
CA VAL A 97 6.10 -0.86 3.30
C VAL A 97 5.96 -1.00 1.78
N SER A 98 6.23 0.09 1.04
CA SER A 98 6.22 0.08 -0.42
C SER A 98 7.31 -0.83 -0.99
N TYR A 99 8.51 -0.84 -0.41
CA TYR A 99 9.60 -1.75 -0.78
C TYR A 99 9.23 -3.22 -0.55
N TRP A 100 8.73 -3.58 0.65
CA TRP A 100 8.35 -4.96 0.98
C TRP A 100 7.23 -5.49 0.11
N LEU A 101 6.21 -4.67 -0.12
CA LEU A 101 5.10 -5.04 -0.99
C LEU A 101 5.49 -4.89 -2.47
N GLY A 102 6.56 -4.16 -2.81
CA GLY A 102 7.08 -3.84 -4.14
C GLY A 102 6.00 -3.42 -5.12
N HIS A 103 5.52 -2.20 -4.91
CA HIS A 103 4.87 -1.45 -5.97
C HIS A 103 5.96 -0.89 -6.88
N ALA A 104 5.95 -1.27 -8.16
CA ALA A 104 6.86 -0.70 -9.16
C ALA A 104 6.50 0.76 -9.53
N ASP A 105 5.35 1.25 -9.07
CA ASP A 105 4.84 2.60 -9.35
C ASP A 105 4.42 3.31 -8.05
N ILE A 106 5.06 4.47 -7.81
CA ILE A 106 4.89 5.34 -6.64
C ILE A 106 3.45 5.85 -6.48
N ASN A 107 2.61 5.82 -7.52
CA ASN A 107 1.21 6.24 -7.44
C ASN A 107 0.37 5.44 -6.43
N THR A 108 0.68 4.16 -6.20
CA THR A 108 0.00 3.36 -5.15
C THR A 108 0.46 3.69 -3.74
N THR A 109 1.61 4.37 -3.61
CA THR A 109 2.15 4.84 -2.33
C THR A 109 1.47 6.15 -1.89
N HIS A 110 1.09 7.02 -2.83
CA HIS A 110 0.30 8.22 -2.53
C HIS A 110 -1.05 7.87 -1.88
N ILE A 111 -1.71 6.82 -2.35
CA ILE A 111 -2.96 6.30 -1.77
C ILE A 111 -2.77 5.97 -0.28
N TYR A 112 -1.65 5.38 0.11
CA TYR A 112 -1.37 5.06 1.50
C TYR A 112 -1.13 6.30 2.38
N VAL A 113 -0.39 7.29 1.85
CA VAL A 113 -0.16 8.57 2.53
C VAL A 113 -1.46 9.34 2.71
N GLU A 114 -2.34 9.32 1.71
CA GLU A 114 -3.62 10.02 1.75
C GLU A 114 -4.58 9.43 2.80
N ILE A 115 -4.64 8.09 2.89
CA ILE A 115 -5.60 7.37 3.73
C ILE A 115 -5.29 7.47 5.23
N ASP A 116 -4.02 7.63 5.64
CA ASP A 116 -3.68 7.64 7.07
C ASP A 116 -3.53 9.05 7.67
N MET A 117 -4.70 9.64 7.97
CA MET A 117 -4.80 10.92 8.69
C MET A 117 -4.20 10.86 10.10
N GLU A 118 -4.19 9.70 10.75
CA GLU A 118 -3.67 9.54 12.11
C GLU A 118 -2.13 9.54 12.11
N MET A 119 -1.51 8.85 11.16
CA MET A 119 -0.05 8.93 10.95
C MET A 119 0.39 10.35 10.58
N LYS A 120 -0.36 11.05 9.70
CA LYS A 120 -0.09 12.47 9.38
C LYS A 120 -0.18 13.35 10.64
N ARG A 121 -1.22 13.15 11.46
CA ARG A 121 -1.40 13.88 12.71
C ARG A 121 -0.23 13.64 13.67
N GLN A 122 0.22 12.40 13.82
CA GLN A 122 1.36 12.06 14.68
C GLN A 122 2.68 12.64 14.16
N MET A 123 2.92 12.61 12.84
CA MET A 123 4.09 13.26 12.22
C MET A 123 4.09 14.78 12.47
N LEU A 124 2.94 15.45 12.26
CA LEU A 124 2.79 16.88 12.52
C LEU A 124 3.00 17.22 14.01
N GLN A 125 2.52 16.38 14.91
CA GLN A 125 2.75 16.56 16.35
C GLN A 125 4.22 16.38 16.73
N LYS A 126 4.94 15.42 16.13
CA LYS A 126 6.37 15.18 16.40
C LYS A 126 7.28 16.29 15.87
N LEU A 127 6.95 16.87 14.71
CA LEU A 127 7.78 17.92 14.10
C LEU A 127 7.64 19.27 14.81
N GLY A 128 6.60 19.46 15.64
CA GLY A 128 6.29 20.75 16.25
C GLY A 128 5.86 21.79 15.21
N ALA A 129 5.35 22.94 15.67
CA ALA A 129 5.16 24.06 14.76
C ALA A 129 6.55 24.55 14.31
N PRO A 130 6.78 24.78 13.00
CA PRO A 130 8.04 25.34 12.55
C PRO A 130 8.30 26.68 13.27
N ASP A 131 9.53 26.87 13.76
CA ASP A 131 9.96 28.14 14.35
C ASP A 131 10.11 29.19 13.24
N VAL A 132 9.04 29.93 13.01
CA VAL A 132 9.01 30.98 12.00
C VAL A 132 9.62 32.25 12.61
N LYS A 133 10.93 32.43 12.43
CA LYS A 133 11.71 33.55 13.01
C LYS A 133 11.39 34.92 12.40
N GLU A 134 10.81 34.96 11.21
CA GLU A 134 10.48 36.19 10.51
C GLU A 134 8.98 36.22 10.16
N PRO A 135 8.30 37.36 10.33
CA PRO A 135 6.90 37.46 9.93
C PRO A 135 6.79 37.11 8.45
N LEU A 136 5.96 36.11 8.14
CA LEU A 136 5.83 35.60 6.79
C LEU A 136 5.35 36.72 5.85
N PRO A 137 5.74 36.74 4.57
CA PRO A 137 5.41 37.83 3.64
C PRO A 137 3.92 38.16 3.53
N TRP A 138 3.05 37.19 3.82
CA TRP A 138 1.59 37.36 3.84
C TRP A 138 1.02 38.00 5.11
N GLN A 139 1.85 38.23 6.13
CA GLN A 139 1.51 38.94 7.37
C GLN A 139 1.73 40.45 7.25
N LYS A 140 2.51 40.90 6.26
CA LYS A 140 2.76 42.31 5.97
C LYS A 140 2.89 42.50 4.45
N PRO A 141 1.86 42.96 3.72
CA PRO A 141 0.60 43.56 4.18
C PRO A 141 -0.50 42.50 4.42
N ASN A 142 -1.68 42.90 4.89
CA ASN A 142 -2.87 42.04 5.11
C ASN A 142 -2.98 40.91 4.04
N ILE A 143 -3.33 39.70 4.46
CA ILE A 143 -3.39 38.49 3.60
C ILE A 143 -4.13 38.73 2.27
N LEU A 144 -5.20 39.53 2.27
CA LEU A 144 -5.94 39.87 1.06
C LEU A 144 -5.10 40.71 0.08
N GLN A 145 -4.31 41.64 0.60
CA GLN A 145 -3.45 42.51 -0.17
C GLN A 145 -2.25 41.74 -0.75
N TRP A 146 -1.70 40.80 0.03
CA TRP A 146 -0.68 39.87 -0.45
C TRP A 146 -1.21 38.93 -1.54
N LEU A 147 -2.40 38.32 -1.35
CA LEU A 147 -3.03 37.48 -2.38
C LEU A 147 -3.31 38.27 -3.66
N ASN A 148 -3.78 39.51 -3.53
CA ASN A 148 -3.98 40.41 -4.67
C ASN A 148 -2.66 40.75 -5.38
N SER A 149 -1.54 40.83 -4.67
CA SER A 149 -0.22 41.06 -5.29
C SER A 149 0.28 39.87 -6.11
N LEU A 150 -0.15 38.66 -5.76
CA LEU A 150 0.18 37.42 -6.49
C LEU A 150 -0.74 37.18 -7.69
N ALA A 151 -1.96 37.73 -7.65
CA ALA A 151 -2.86 37.70 -8.78
C ALA A 151 -2.27 38.58 -9.90
N LYS A 152 -1.67 37.96 -10.92
CA LYS A 152 -1.37 38.66 -12.18
C LYS A 152 -2.66 39.32 -12.64
N ALA A 153 -2.63 40.64 -12.85
CA ALA A 153 -3.73 41.33 -13.51
C ALA A 153 -4.05 40.56 -14.80
N PRO A 154 -5.31 40.16 -15.04
CA PRO A 154 -5.67 39.55 -16.30
C PRO A 154 -5.26 40.56 -17.38
N GLN A 155 -4.28 40.20 -18.21
CA GLN A 155 -4.11 40.86 -19.49
C GLN A 155 -5.33 40.44 -20.30
N LEU A 156 -6.43 41.18 -20.11
CA LEU A 156 -7.54 41.13 -21.01
C LEU A 156 -6.96 41.50 -22.37
N CYS A 157 -6.85 40.51 -23.25
CA CYS A 157 -6.51 40.72 -24.64
C CYS A 157 -7.47 41.80 -25.15
N VAL A 158 -6.94 42.99 -25.41
CA VAL A 158 -7.68 44.03 -26.12
C VAL A 158 -7.95 43.46 -27.50
N VAL A 159 -9.19 43.01 -27.72
CA VAL A 159 -9.66 42.64 -29.06
C VAL A 159 -9.72 43.95 -29.84
N ASN A 160 -8.69 44.18 -30.65
CA ASN A 160 -8.71 45.22 -31.66
C ASN A 160 -9.70 44.82 -32.77
N ARG A 161 -10.91 45.37 -32.74
CA ARG A 161 -11.63 46.04 -33.85
C ARG A 161 -13.11 46.21 -33.53
#